data_AF-A0A8R7UTG2-F1
#
_entry.id   AF-A0A8R7UTG2-F1
#
_cell.length_a   1.000
_cell.length_b   1.000
_cell.length_c   1.000
_cell.angle_alpha   90.00
_cell.angle_beta   90.00
_cell.angle_gamma   90.00
#
_symmetry.space_group_name_H-M   'P 1'
#
loop_
_entity.id
_entity.type
_entity.pdbx_description
1 polymer ?
#
loop_
_entity_poly.entity_id
_entity_poly.type
_entity_poly.pdbx_seq_one_letter_code
_entity_poly.pdbx_strand_id
1 'polypeptide(L)' 'MSNTLLRIYPSELKMPFELRKSNSGCIELVNKTDQRVAFKVKTTNPKKYAVRPTSGIVPPGGSCGITSASTLLH' A
#
# COMPACT_ATOMS: atom_id res chain seq x y z
N MET A 1 -20.07 11.95 -3.46
CA MET A 1 -20.24 10.49 -3.29
C MET A 1 -18.88 9.83 -3.52
N SER A 2 -18.13 9.47 -2.48
CA SER A 2 -16.87 8.73 -2.66
C SER A 2 -17.18 7.25 -2.89
N ASN A 3 -17.11 6.81 -4.14
CA ASN A 3 -17.37 5.42 -4.53
C ASN A 3 -16.15 4.54 -4.16
N THR A 4 -15.94 4.33 -2.86
CA THR A 4 -14.74 3.69 -2.34
C THR A 4 -14.91 2.17 -2.35
N LEU A 5 -14.39 1.51 -3.38
CA LEU A 5 -14.50 0.06 -3.57
C LEU A 5 -13.61 -0.74 -2.60
N LEU A 6 -12.45 -0.18 -2.22
CA LEU A 6 -11.48 -0.80 -1.33
C LEU A 6 -11.35 0.02 -0.04
N ARG A 7 -11.52 -0.64 1.10
CA ARG A 7 -11.13 -0.04 2.39
C ARG A 7 -9.61 -0.15 2.52
N ILE A 8 -8.97 0.93 2.95
CA ILE A 8 -7.52 0.98 3.20
C ILE A 8 -7.29 1.03 4.71
N TYR A 9 -6.40 0.20 5.24
CA TYR A 9 -6.03 0.22 6.66
C TYR A 9 -4.55 -0.13 6.88
N PRO A 10 -3.77 0.64 7.66
CA PRO A 10 -4.13 1.97 8.18
C PRO A 10 -4.27 3.00 7.05
N SER A 11 -5.02 4.07 7.30
CA SER A 11 -5.17 5.19 6.34
C SER A 11 -3.92 6.06 6.23
N GLU A 12 -3.05 6.01 7.24
CA GLU A 12 -1.78 6.71 7.28
C GLU A 12 -0.68 5.73 7.66
N LEU A 13 0.42 5.74 6.91
CA LEU A 13 1.60 4.93 7.19
C LEU A 13 2.74 5.81 7.70
N LYS A 14 3.07 5.66 8.98
CA LYS A 14 4.18 6.38 9.61
C LYS A 14 5.43 5.53 9.54
N MET A 15 6.41 5.98 8.76
CA MET A 15 7.73 5.37 8.69
C MET A 15 8.72 6.38 9.25
N PRO A 16 9.17 6.24 10.51
CA PRO A 16 10.18 7.13 11.07
C PRO A 16 11.44 7.04 10.22
N PHE A 17 12.18 8.13 10.12
CA PHE A 17 13.49 8.11 9.48
C PHE A 17 14.54 7.66 10.49
N GLU A 18 15.30 6.63 10.15
CA GLU A 18 16.47 6.20 10.92
C GLU A 18 17.69 6.11 10.00
N LEU A 19 18.78 6.76 10.42
CA LEU A 19 20.03 6.75 9.68
C LEU A 19 20.57 5.31 9.58
N ARG A 20 20.90 4.86 8.35
CA ARG A 20 21.43 3.51 8.04
C ARG A 20 20.48 2.35 8.37
N LYS A 21 19.18 2.58 8.56
CA LYS A 21 18.18 1.53 8.69
C LYS A 21 17.08 1.67 7.65
N SER A 22 16.71 0.55 7.04
CA SER A 22 15.51 0.48 6.21
C SER A 22 14.30 0.26 7.11
N ASN A 23 13.31 1.15 7.04
CA ASN A 23 12.04 1.01 7.73
C ASN A 23 10.96 0.58 6.72
N SER A 24 10.13 -0.37 7.12
CA SER A 24 9.01 -0.84 6.32
C SER A 24 7.69 -0.67 7.04
N GLY A 25 6.62 -0.49 6.29
CA GLY A 25 5.27 -0.46 6.79
C GLY A 25 4.31 -1.12 5.81
N CYS A 26 3.18 -1.58 6.31
CA CYS A 26 2.19 -2.28 5.52
C CYS A 26 0.83 -1.57 5.59
N ILE A 27 0.13 -1.58 4.47
CA ILE A 27 -1.30 -1.25 4.40
C ILE A 27 -2.05 -2.46 3.84
N GLU A 28 -3.31 -2.59 4.20
CA GLU A 28 -4.21 -3.62 3.72
C GLU A 28 -5.31 -2.97 2.89
N LEU A 29 -5.52 -3.50 1.69
CA LEU A 29 -6.69 -3.21 0.87
C LEU A 29 -7.72 -4.30 1.10
N VAL A 30 -8.90 -3.95 1.59
CA VAL A 30 -10.01 -4.89 1.82
C VAL A 30 -11.13 -4.58 0.84
N ASN A 31 -11.48 -5.56 0.01
CA ASN A 31 -12.59 -5.46 -0.93
C ASN A 31 -13.90 -5.87 -0.24
N LYS A 32 -14.81 -4.93 -0.05
CA LYS A 32 -16.13 -5.19 0.53
C LYS A 32 -17.23 -5.42 -0.51
N THR A 33 -16.86 -5.42 -1.78
CA THR A 33 -17.77 -5.64 -2.90
C THR A 33 -17.85 -7.12 -3.27
N ASP A 34 -18.87 -7.46 -4.04
CA ASP A 34 -19.07 -8.76 -4.69
C ASP A 34 -18.35 -8.87 -6.05
N GLN A 35 -17.60 -7.83 -6.45
CA GLN A 35 -16.88 -7.75 -7.72
C GLN A 35 -15.37 -7.82 -7.52
N ARG A 36 -14.63 -8.20 -8.56
CA ARG A 36 -13.16 -8.10 -8.58
C ARG A 36 -12.75 -6.65 -8.76
N VAL A 37 -11.86 -6.16 -7.90
CA VAL A 37 -11.39 -4.76 -7.95
C VAL A 37 -9.90 -4.71 -8.25
N ALA A 38 -9.53 -4.05 -9.34
CA ALA A 38 -8.14 -3.78 -9.68
C ALA A 38 -7.63 -2.54 -8.92
N PHE A 39 -6.37 -2.55 -8.51
CA PHE A 39 -5.71 -1.42 -7.87
C PHE A 39 -4.36 -1.10 -8.49
N LYS A 40 -3.93 0.16 -8.33
CA LYS A 40 -2.57 0.62 -8.64
C LYS A 40 -2.09 1.60 -7.58
N VAL A 41 -0.94 1.30 -7.01
CA VAL A 41 -0.29 2.15 -6.01
C VAL A 41 0.59 3.18 -6.71
N LYS A 42 0.52 4.42 -6.25
CA LYS A 42 1.39 5.52 -6.68
C LYS A 42 2.09 6.10 -5.48
N THR A 43 3.38 6.39 -5.65
CA THR A 43 4.23 6.98 -4.62
C THR A 43 4.78 8.29 -5.15
N THR A 44 4.78 9.35 -4.33
CA THR A 44 5.32 10.67 -4.71
C THR A 44 6.85 10.68 -4.76
N ASN A 45 7.52 9.76 -4.06
CA ASN A 45 8.97 9.58 -4.09
C ASN A 45 9.36 8.08 -4.24
N PRO A 46 9.28 7.52 -5.47
CA PRO A 46 9.56 6.10 -5.73
C PRO A 46 11.04 5.72 -5.54
N LYS A 47 11.96 6.68 -5.55
CA LYS A 47 13.38 6.44 -5.21
C LYS A 47 13.56 6.15 -3.72
N LYS A 48 12.84 6.90 -2.88
CA LYS A 48 12.89 6.78 -1.42
C LYS A 48 12.04 5.64 -0.88
N TYR A 49 10.91 5.33 -1.51
CA TYR A 49 10.00 4.28 -1.02
C TYR A 49 9.66 3.28 -2.12
N ALA A 50 10.11 2.04 -1.92
CA ALA A 50 9.74 0.91 -2.75
C ALA A 50 8.41 0.32 -2.27
N VAL A 51 7.49 0.04 -3.18
CA VAL A 51 6.17 -0.53 -2.87
C VAL A 51 5.97 -1.87 -3.57
N ARG A 52 5.43 -2.85 -2.85
CA ARG A 52 5.09 -4.19 -3.35
C ARG A 52 3.79 -4.71 -2.72
N PRO A 53 2.82 -5.21 -3.52
CA PRO A 53 2.71 -5.07 -4.97
C PRO A 53 2.37 -3.63 -5.39
N THR A 54 2.77 -3.22 -6.61
CA THR A 54 2.43 -1.90 -7.18
C THR A 54 1.07 -1.88 -7.88
N SER A 55 0.55 -3.04 -8.26
CA SER A 55 -0.77 -3.23 -8.85
C SER A 55 -1.23 -4.67 -8.65
N GLY A 56 -2.53 -4.89 -8.71
CA GLY A 56 -3.10 -6.23 -8.61
C GLY A 56 -4.62 -6.20 -8.66
N ILE A 57 -5.23 -7.35 -8.39
CA ILE A 57 -6.68 -7.52 -8.30
C ILE A 57 -6.99 -8.08 -6.91
N VAL A 58 -7.94 -7.47 -6.21
CA VAL A 58 -8.50 -8.01 -4.96
C VAL A 58 -9.82 -8.72 -5.30
N PRO A 59 -9.96 -10.02 -4.98
CA PRO A 59 -11.20 -10.75 -5.24
C PRO A 59 -12.36 -10.22 -4.37
N PRO A 60 -13.61 -10.55 -4.70
CA PRO A 60 -14.77 -10.26 -3.85
C PRO A 60 -14.55 -10.73 -2.41
N GLY A 61 -14.83 -9.87 -1.42
CA GLY A 61 -14.63 -10.17 0.00
C GLY A 61 -13.18 -10.38 0.45
N GLY A 62 -12.19 -10.29 -0.46
CA GLY A 62 -10.80 -10.56 -0.17
C GLY A 62 -10.03 -9.35 0.35
N SER A 63 -8.76 -9.59 0.72
CA SER A 63 -7.82 -8.53 1.04
C SER A 63 -6.46 -8.71 0.37
N CYS A 64 -5.68 -7.63 0.32
CA CYS A 64 -4.34 -7.61 -0.23
C CYS A 64 -3.44 -6.71 0.63
N GLY A 65 -2.35 -7.29 1.15
CA GLY A 65 -1.31 -6.55 1.86
C GLY A 65 -0.35 -5.87 0.88
N ILE A 66 -0.10 -4.59 1.10
CA ILE A 66 0.88 -3.79 0.38
C ILE A 66 1.94 -3.34 1.36
N THR A 67 3.18 -3.71 1.08
CA THR A 67 4.35 -3.30 1.83
C THR A 67 5.02 -2.12 1.14
N SER A 68 5.33 -1.09 1.91
CA SER A 68 6.18 0.02 1.53
C SER A 68 7.45 -0.05 2.38
N ALA A 69 8.63 0.08 1.76
CA ALA A 69 9.91 0.08 2.45
C ALA A 69 10.72 1.30 2.04
N SER A 70 11.35 1.97 3.00
CA SER A 70 12.28 3.05 2.74
C SER A 70 13.60 2.49 2.21
N THR A 71 14.02 2.98 1.05
CA THR A 71 15.35 2.69 0.50
C THR A 71 16.41 3.41 1.33
N LEU A 72 17.49 2.71 1.69
CA LEU A 72 18.67 3.34 2.28
C LEU A 72 19.24 4.36 1.29
N LEU A 73 19.29 5.63 1.68
CA LEU A 73 20.12 6.61 1.00
C LEU A 73 21.57 6.31 1.40
N HIS A 74 22.38 5.88 0.44
CA HIS A 74 23.84 5.78 0.58
C HIS A 74 24.48 7.17 0.69
#